data_AF-A0A1V6HSH1-F1
#
_entry.id   AF-A0A1V6HSH1-F1
#
_cell.length_a   1.000
_cell.length_b   1.000
_cell.length_c   1.000
_cell.angle_alpha   90.00
_cell.angle_beta   90.00
_cell.angle_gamma   90.00
#
_symmetry.space_group_name_H-M   'P 1'
#
loop_
_entity.id
_entity.type
_entity.pdbx_description
1 polymer ?
#
loop_
_entity_poly.entity_id
_entity_poly.type
_entity_poly.pdbx_seq_one_letter_code
_entity_poly.pdbx_strand_id
1 'polypeptide(L)'
;MAAANAWLQNRPGKIKEEEIDTWRSRIVEVMDDDINSAAALGILATAARALNDALAIKGKAPEKSDQIATMAAVVKEIGNILGLSQRDPSETLAEIQARKLARSGLDPARIEAKLEERTQARQAKDFAKSDAIRDELLAMGVSIMDGPDGTRWKVV
;
A
#
# COMPACT_ATOMS: atom_id res chain seq x y z
N MET A 1 2.89 20.10 -30.43
CA MET A 1 3.54 18.79 -30.18
C MET A 1 4.43 18.75 -28.94
N ALA A 2 5.11 19.84 -28.54
CA ALA A 2 5.95 19.86 -27.33
C ALA A 2 5.19 19.67 -25.99
N ALA A 3 3.98 20.25 -25.84
CA ALA A 3 3.22 20.18 -24.59
C ALA A 3 2.66 18.77 -24.28
N ALA A 4 2.25 18.03 -25.30
CA ALA A 4 1.80 16.64 -25.16
C ALA A 4 2.96 15.72 -24.75
N ASN A 5 4.16 15.97 -25.28
CA ASN A 5 5.36 15.23 -24.93
C ASN A 5 5.82 15.54 -23.49
N ALA A 6 5.73 16.80 -23.05
CA ALA A 6 6.03 17.19 -21.67
C ALA A 6 5.09 16.53 -20.64
N TRP A 7 3.79 16.41 -20.96
CA TRP A 7 2.84 15.70 -20.09
C TRP A 7 3.10 14.19 -20.06
N LEU A 8 3.49 13.57 -21.18
CA LEU A 8 3.88 12.14 -21.22
C LEU A 8 5.19 11.87 -20.46
N GLN A 9 6.08 12.84 -20.39
CA GLN A 9 7.33 12.76 -19.62
C GLN A 9 7.14 13.04 -18.11
N ASN A 10 6.11 13.81 -17.74
CA ASN A 10 5.80 14.18 -16.35
C ASN A 10 4.44 13.66 -15.89
N ARG A 11 4.00 12.51 -16.42
CA ARG A 11 2.73 11.90 -16.01
C ARG A 11 2.83 11.55 -14.51
N PRO A 12 1.79 11.79 -13.69
CA PRO A 12 1.78 11.34 -12.31
C PRO A 12 2.15 9.86 -12.23
N GLY A 13 3.13 9.53 -11.36
CA GLY A 13 3.75 8.21 -11.16
C GLY A 13 4.64 7.67 -12.29
N LYS A 14 5.03 8.51 -13.25
CA LYS A 14 6.24 8.27 -14.04
C LYS A 14 7.42 8.85 -13.26
N ILE A 15 8.03 8.00 -12.44
CA ILE A 15 9.28 8.34 -11.75
C ILE A 15 10.41 8.26 -12.76
N LYS A 16 11.39 9.15 -12.66
CA LYS A 16 12.53 9.11 -13.57
C LYS A 16 13.59 8.16 -13.01
N GLU A 17 14.34 7.48 -13.87
CA GLU A 17 15.36 6.52 -13.43
C GLU A 17 16.42 7.20 -12.54
N GLU A 18 16.72 8.47 -12.83
CA GLU A 18 17.61 9.32 -12.02
C GLU A 18 17.10 9.51 -10.58
N GLU A 19 15.79 9.46 -10.35
CA GLU A 19 15.20 9.57 -9.01
C GLU A 19 15.39 8.27 -8.21
N ILE A 20 15.36 7.11 -8.88
CA ILE A 20 15.63 5.81 -8.26
C ILE A 20 17.11 5.72 -7.86
N ASP A 21 18.02 6.12 -8.75
CA ASP A 21 19.46 6.16 -8.47
C ASP A 21 19.79 7.13 -7.33
N THR A 22 19.05 8.24 -7.22
CA THR A 22 19.18 9.18 -6.11
C THR A 22 18.86 8.53 -4.77
N TRP A 23 17.91 7.59 -4.69
CA TRP A 23 17.65 6.89 -3.42
C TRP A 23 18.81 5.98 -3.02
N ARG A 24 19.43 5.30 -3.99
CA ARG A 24 20.60 4.44 -3.76
C ARG A 24 21.84 5.21 -3.32
N SER A 25 22.13 6.36 -3.94
CA SER A 25 23.26 7.18 -3.51
C SER A 25 23.02 7.75 -2.11
N ARG A 26 21.82 8.32 -1.89
CA ARG A 26 21.50 8.96 -0.61
C ARG A 26 21.44 7.99 0.56
N ILE A 27 21.01 6.73 0.37
CA ILE A 27 21.01 5.77 1.49
C ILE A 27 22.44 5.47 1.96
N VAL A 28 23.42 5.41 1.05
CA VAL A 28 24.82 5.23 1.41
C VAL A 28 25.33 6.46 2.17
N GLU A 29 25.10 7.67 1.62
CA GLU A 29 25.53 8.92 2.25
C GLU A 29 25.02 9.08 3.69
N VAL A 30 23.73 8.82 3.93
CA VAL A 30 23.17 8.97 5.29
C VAL A 30 23.59 7.86 6.25
N MET A 31 23.94 6.68 5.73
CA MET A 31 24.44 5.60 6.58
C MET A 31 25.91 5.79 6.92
N ASP A 32 26.69 6.39 6.02
CA ASP A 32 28.08 6.80 6.27
C ASP A 32 28.16 7.98 7.25
N ASP A 33 27.12 8.83 7.31
CA ASP A 33 26.95 9.88 8.32
C ASP A 33 26.41 9.30 9.64
N ASP A 34 27.31 8.72 10.44
CA ASP A 34 27.03 8.21 11.80
C ASP A 34 25.79 7.30 11.89
N ILE A 35 25.55 6.47 10.87
CA ILE A 35 24.39 5.57 10.79
C ILE A 35 23.09 6.34 11.05
N ASN A 36 22.85 7.43 10.29
CA ASN A 36 21.67 8.28 10.43
C ASN A 36 20.39 7.56 9.99
N SER A 37 19.91 6.68 10.87
CA SER A 37 18.74 5.83 10.66
C SER A 37 17.44 6.63 10.47
N ALA A 38 17.34 7.82 11.07
CA ALA A 38 16.20 8.72 10.89
C ALA A 38 16.11 9.21 9.44
N ALA A 39 17.23 9.67 8.87
CA ALA A 39 17.29 10.06 7.47
C ALA A 39 17.06 8.87 6.54
N ALA A 40 17.65 7.71 6.84
CA ALA A 40 17.45 6.48 6.09
C ALA A 40 15.98 6.03 6.04
N LEU A 41 15.27 6.08 7.18
CA LEU A 41 13.82 5.82 7.24
C LEU A 41 13.02 6.83 6.40
N GLY A 42 13.45 8.09 6.37
CA GLY A 42 12.87 9.12 5.50
C GLY A 42 13.00 8.77 4.02
N ILE A 43 14.18 8.30 3.59
CA ILE A 43 14.40 7.84 2.20
C ILE A 43 13.52 6.63 1.90
N LEU A 44 13.48 5.63 2.78
CA LEU A 44 12.64 4.45 2.62
C LEU A 44 11.16 4.83 2.47
N ALA A 45 10.66 5.75 3.30
CA ALA A 45 9.28 6.21 3.25
C ALA A 45 8.95 6.93 1.93
N THR A 46 9.87 7.77 1.44
CA THR A 46 9.73 8.43 0.13
C THR A 46 9.69 7.41 -1.00
N ALA A 47 10.64 6.48 -1.06
CA ALA A 47 10.71 5.44 -2.09
C ALA A 47 9.47 4.53 -2.08
N ALA A 48 9.01 4.13 -0.89
CA ALA A 48 7.81 3.31 -0.74
C ALA A 48 6.53 4.05 -1.19
N ARG A 49 6.41 5.36 -0.92
CA ARG A 49 5.29 6.18 -1.40
C ARG A 49 5.28 6.25 -2.92
N ALA A 50 6.42 6.56 -3.50
CA ALA A 50 6.66 6.56 -4.93
C ALA A 50 6.22 5.23 -5.60
N LEU A 51 6.62 4.10 -5.02
CA LEU A 51 6.22 2.77 -5.48
C LEU A 51 4.70 2.54 -5.40
N ASN A 52 4.07 2.95 -4.30
CA ASN A 52 2.62 2.84 -4.15
C ASN A 52 1.88 3.68 -5.19
N ASP A 53 2.35 4.90 -5.47
CA ASP A 53 1.76 5.78 -6.48
C ASP A 53 1.90 5.18 -7.89
N ALA A 54 3.05 4.58 -8.21
CA ALA A 54 3.27 3.87 -9.46
C ALA A 54 2.34 2.65 -9.62
N LEU A 55 2.18 1.85 -8.55
CA LEU A 55 1.27 0.69 -8.51
C LEU A 55 -0.21 1.08 -8.63
N ALA A 56 -0.59 2.27 -8.18
CA ALA A 56 -1.98 2.76 -8.25
C ALA A 56 -2.44 3.11 -9.67
N ILE A 57 -1.50 3.33 -10.61
CA ILE A 57 -1.83 3.75 -11.97
C ILE A 57 -2.32 2.57 -12.80
N LYS A 58 -3.61 2.60 -13.14
CA LYS A 58 -4.23 1.62 -14.04
C LYS A 58 -3.63 1.68 -15.45
N GLY A 59 -3.22 0.53 -15.99
CA GLY A 59 -2.83 0.34 -17.40
C GLY A 59 -1.57 -0.50 -17.58
N LYS A 60 -1.69 -1.63 -18.30
CA LYS A 60 -0.61 -2.59 -18.60
C LYS A 60 0.29 -2.01 -19.70
N ALA A 61 1.42 -1.44 -19.34
CA ALA A 61 2.53 -1.23 -20.28
C ALA A 61 3.75 -2.00 -19.74
N PRO A 62 4.45 -2.78 -20.57
CA PRO A 62 5.59 -3.59 -20.12
C PRO A 62 6.70 -2.75 -19.47
N GLU A 63 6.99 -1.55 -19.99
CA GLU A 63 7.96 -0.60 -19.39
C GLU A 63 7.60 -0.20 -17.95
N LYS A 64 6.31 -0.14 -17.61
CA LYS A 64 5.89 0.12 -16.22
C LYS A 64 6.20 -1.06 -15.31
N SER A 65 6.19 -2.28 -15.84
CA SER A 65 6.49 -3.49 -15.05
C SER A 65 7.95 -3.49 -14.61
N ASP A 66 8.88 -3.18 -15.52
CA ASP A 66 10.32 -3.19 -15.22
C ASP A 66 10.71 -2.05 -14.28
N GLN A 67 10.13 -0.87 -14.48
CA GLN A 67 10.34 0.26 -13.57
C GLN A 67 9.81 -0.03 -12.16
N ILE A 68 8.58 -0.57 -12.04
CA ILE A 68 8.00 -0.95 -10.74
C ILE A 68 8.85 -2.03 -10.07
N ALA A 69 9.34 -3.02 -10.82
CA ALA A 69 10.22 -4.04 -10.29
C ALA A 69 11.53 -3.44 -9.76
N THR A 70 12.12 -2.49 -10.49
CA THR A 70 13.35 -1.78 -10.08
C THR A 70 13.12 -0.98 -8.80
N MET A 71 12.02 -0.22 -8.73
CA MET A 71 11.65 0.53 -7.53
C MET A 71 11.43 -0.40 -6.33
N ALA A 72 10.74 -1.52 -6.52
CA ALA A 72 10.52 -2.53 -5.48
C ALA A 72 11.83 -3.14 -5.00
N ALA A 73 12.79 -3.38 -5.90
CA ALA A 73 14.12 -3.86 -5.54
C ALA A 73 14.86 -2.83 -4.65
N VAL A 74 14.85 -1.55 -5.02
CA VAL A 74 15.51 -0.49 -4.22
C VAL A 74 14.86 -0.33 -2.85
N VAL A 75 13.52 -0.35 -2.76
CA VAL A 75 12.81 -0.32 -1.46
C VAL A 75 13.23 -1.51 -0.60
N LYS A 76 13.40 -2.69 -1.18
CA LYS A 76 13.87 -3.89 -0.48
C LYS A 76 15.34 -3.79 -0.08
N GLU A 77 16.22 -3.25 -0.93
CA GLU A 77 17.62 -3.00 -0.63
C GLU A 77 17.76 -2.09 0.60
N ILE A 78 17.06 -0.94 0.60
CA ILE A 78 17.06 -0.01 1.74
C ILE A 78 16.47 -0.67 2.99
N GLY A 79 15.38 -1.43 2.83
CA GLY A 79 14.79 -2.23 3.91
C GLY A 79 15.81 -3.21 4.51
N ASN A 80 16.59 -3.91 3.69
CA ASN A 80 17.61 -4.85 4.14
C ASN A 80 18.73 -4.16 4.93
N ILE A 81 19.20 -2.99 4.47
CA ILE A 81 20.21 -2.19 5.19
C ILE A 81 19.72 -1.86 6.61
N LEU A 82 18.43 -1.54 6.74
CA LEU A 82 17.80 -1.18 8.01
C LEU A 82 17.30 -2.40 8.83
N GLY A 83 17.45 -3.62 8.32
CA GLY A 83 16.90 -4.82 8.96
C GLY A 83 15.37 -4.91 8.94
N LEU A 84 14.71 -4.20 8.01
CA LEU A 84 13.26 -4.14 7.83
C LEU A 84 12.79 -5.04 6.68
N SER A 85 11.50 -5.36 6.64
CA SER A 85 10.86 -6.11 5.53
C SER A 85 11.45 -7.49 5.23
N GLN A 86 11.97 -8.18 6.25
CA GLN A 86 12.63 -9.49 6.14
C GLN A 86 11.68 -10.69 6.08
N ARG A 87 10.40 -10.48 6.40
CA ARG A 87 9.38 -11.53 6.50
C ARG A 87 8.43 -11.49 5.31
N ASP A 88 7.70 -12.57 5.08
CA ASP A 88 6.64 -12.58 4.09
C ASP A 88 5.60 -11.47 4.40
N PRO A 89 5.26 -10.62 3.42
CA PRO A 89 4.30 -9.54 3.63
C PRO A 89 2.91 -10.04 4.02
N SER A 90 2.45 -11.16 3.45
CA SER A 90 1.10 -11.68 3.71
C SER A 90 0.98 -12.24 5.12
N GLU A 91 2.00 -12.96 5.59
CA GLU A 91 2.08 -13.44 6.97
C GLU A 91 2.17 -12.28 7.97
N THR A 92 3.04 -11.31 7.69
CA THR A 92 3.23 -10.13 8.56
C THR A 92 1.94 -9.31 8.69
N LEU A 93 1.21 -9.11 7.59
CA LEU A 93 -0.06 -8.38 7.60
C LEU A 93 -1.15 -9.16 8.35
N ALA A 94 -1.21 -10.48 8.19
CA ALA A 94 -2.14 -11.33 8.94
C ALA A 94 -1.86 -11.28 10.45
N GLU A 95 -0.60 -11.33 10.88
CA GLU A 95 -0.21 -11.15 12.29
C GLU A 95 -0.60 -9.79 12.85
N ILE A 96 -0.35 -8.70 12.10
CA ILE A 96 -0.71 -7.34 12.52
C ILE A 96 -2.22 -7.24 12.70
N GLN A 97 -2.98 -7.77 11.75
CA GLN A 97 -4.44 -7.80 11.79
C GLN A 97 -4.95 -8.61 12.99
N ALA A 98 -4.42 -9.81 13.22
CA ALA A 98 -4.79 -10.64 14.37
C ALA A 98 -4.49 -9.95 15.71
N ARG A 99 -3.32 -9.29 15.83
CA ARG A 99 -2.98 -8.50 17.03
C ARG A 99 -3.91 -7.31 17.25
N LYS A 100 -4.30 -6.61 16.18
CA LYS A 100 -5.27 -5.52 16.28
C LYS A 100 -6.65 -6.03 16.70
N LEU A 101 -7.10 -7.14 16.13
CA LEU A 101 -8.39 -7.76 16.44
C LEU A 101 -8.45 -8.23 17.91
N ALA A 102 -7.39 -8.88 18.39
CA ALA A 102 -7.29 -9.29 19.79
C ALA A 102 -7.35 -8.10 20.76
N ARG A 103 -6.76 -6.95 20.38
CA ARG A 103 -6.79 -5.73 21.21
C ARG A 103 -8.12 -4.97 21.14
N SER A 104 -8.85 -5.06 20.04
CA SER A 104 -10.12 -4.34 19.89
C SER A 104 -11.29 -5.03 20.61
N GLY A 105 -11.13 -6.31 20.98
CA GLY A 105 -12.21 -7.09 21.59
C GLY A 105 -13.39 -7.34 20.63
N LEU A 106 -13.19 -7.11 19.34
CA LEU A 106 -14.22 -7.35 18.33
C LEU A 106 -14.35 -8.84 18.06
N ASP A 107 -15.59 -9.29 17.90
CA ASP A 107 -15.90 -10.66 17.50
C ASP A 107 -15.75 -10.82 15.98
N PRO A 108 -14.82 -11.67 15.50
CA PRO A 108 -14.65 -11.94 14.08
C PRO A 108 -15.95 -12.43 13.41
N ALA A 109 -16.73 -13.28 14.09
CA ALA A 109 -17.95 -13.86 13.53
C ALA A 109 -19.02 -12.77 13.26
N ARG A 110 -19.08 -11.76 14.14
CA ARG A 110 -19.96 -10.60 13.95
C ARG A 110 -19.54 -9.74 12.75
N ILE A 111 -18.24 -9.58 12.52
CA ILE A 111 -17.72 -8.85 11.36
C ILE A 111 -18.08 -9.60 10.08
N GLU A 112 -17.88 -10.92 10.05
CA GLU A 112 -18.21 -11.77 8.91
C GLU A 112 -19.70 -11.73 8.57
N ALA A 113 -20.58 -11.83 9.58
CA ALA A 113 -22.03 -11.71 9.38
C ALA A 113 -22.43 -10.37 8.74
N LYS A 114 -21.84 -9.25 9.20
CA LYS A 114 -22.06 -7.92 8.60
C LYS A 114 -21.57 -7.85 7.15
N LEU A 115 -20.40 -8.44 6.86
CA LEU A 115 -19.88 -8.48 5.50
C LEU A 115 -20.76 -9.31 4.56
N GLU A 116 -21.35 -10.39 5.07
CA GLU A 116 -22.31 -11.20 4.32
C GLU A 116 -23.61 -10.41 4.06
N GLU A 117 -24.19 -9.78 5.08
CA GLU A 117 -25.38 -8.90 4.93
C GLU A 117 -25.13 -7.82 3.86
N ARG A 118 -23.94 -7.22 3.86
CA ARG A 118 -23.55 -6.23 2.85
C ARG A 118 -23.46 -6.83 1.46
N THR A 119 -22.87 -8.01 1.34
CA THR A 119 -22.74 -8.71 0.06
C THR A 119 -24.12 -9.02 -0.52
N GLN A 120 -25.04 -9.50 0.31
CA GLN A 120 -26.44 -9.73 -0.07
C GLN A 120 -27.15 -8.42 -0.47
N ALA A 121 -26.95 -7.33 0.28
CA ALA A 121 -27.51 -6.02 -0.07
C ALA A 121 -27.01 -5.53 -1.44
N ARG A 122 -25.71 -5.69 -1.75
CA ARG A 122 -25.17 -5.35 -3.07
C ARG A 122 -25.73 -6.22 -4.19
N GLN A 123 -25.90 -7.52 -3.95
CA GLN A 123 -26.52 -8.42 -4.94
C GLN A 123 -27.98 -8.04 -5.20
N ALA A 124 -28.71 -7.62 -4.17
CA ALA A 124 -30.08 -7.09 -4.27
C ALA A 124 -30.15 -5.66 -4.83
N LYS A 125 -29.01 -5.03 -5.16
CA LYS A 125 -28.89 -3.61 -5.57
C LYS A 125 -29.43 -2.62 -4.54
N ASP A 126 -29.46 -3.00 -3.27
CA ASP A 126 -29.78 -2.15 -2.13
C ASP A 126 -28.51 -1.44 -1.66
N PHE A 127 -28.15 -0.36 -2.36
CA PHE A 127 -26.94 0.41 -2.07
C PHE A 127 -27.05 1.15 -0.74
N ALA A 128 -28.25 1.61 -0.36
CA ALA A 128 -28.47 2.31 0.91
C ALA A 128 -28.17 1.40 2.11
N LYS A 129 -28.65 0.15 2.08
CA LYS A 129 -28.34 -0.83 3.12
C LYS A 129 -26.85 -1.23 3.12
N SER A 130 -26.25 -1.40 1.95
CA SER A 130 -24.81 -1.68 1.82
C SER A 130 -23.95 -0.58 2.46
N ASP A 131 -24.32 0.68 2.26
CA ASP A 131 -23.60 1.83 2.82
C ASP A 131 -23.84 1.96 4.33
N ALA A 132 -25.06 1.74 4.82
CA ALA A 132 -25.35 1.70 6.25
C ALA A 132 -24.50 0.64 6.98
N ILE A 133 -24.37 -0.57 6.41
CA ILE A 133 -23.53 -1.63 6.99
C ILE A 133 -22.04 -1.25 6.97
N ARG A 134 -21.59 -0.56 5.93
CA ARG A 134 -20.21 -0.06 5.86
C ARG A 134 -19.92 0.94 6.98
N ASP A 135 -20.86 1.83 7.26
CA ASP A 135 -20.71 2.84 8.32
C ASP A 135 -20.80 2.19 9.71
N GLU A 136 -21.66 1.19 9.90
CA GLU A 136 -21.70 0.37 11.13
C GLU A 136 -20.36 -0.31 11.40
N LEU A 137 -19.78 -0.96 10.38
CA LEU A 137 -18.47 -1.60 10.48
C LEU A 137 -17.38 -0.57 10.81
N LEU A 138 -17.41 0.60 10.18
CA LEU A 138 -16.45 1.66 10.45
C LEU A 138 -16.58 2.18 11.90
N ALA A 139 -17.80 2.33 12.41
CA ALA A 139 -18.08 2.71 13.79
C ALA A 139 -17.59 1.66 14.80
N MET A 140 -17.54 0.38 14.40
CA MET A 140 -16.92 -0.70 15.17
C MET A 140 -15.38 -0.72 15.06
N GLY A 141 -14.77 0.21 14.32
CA GLY A 141 -13.32 0.22 14.07
C GLY A 141 -12.88 -0.74 12.96
N VAL A 142 -13.76 -1.10 12.04
CA VAL A 142 -13.48 -1.99 10.90
C VAL A 142 -13.61 -1.23 9.58
N SER A 143 -12.51 -1.07 8.86
CA SER A 143 -12.51 -0.48 7.51
C SER A 143 -12.59 -1.56 6.44
N ILE A 144 -13.51 -1.38 5.50
CA ILE A 144 -13.69 -2.27 4.34
C ILE A 144 -12.93 -1.72 3.13
N MET A 145 -12.31 -2.61 2.36
CA MET A 145 -11.62 -2.33 1.11
C MET A 145 -12.11 -3.31 0.03
N ASP A 146 -12.88 -2.81 -0.93
CA ASP A 146 -13.30 -3.61 -2.07
C ASP A 146 -12.19 -3.62 -3.14
N GLY A 147 -11.80 -4.81 -3.59
CA GLY A 147 -10.86 -4.99 -4.69
C GLY A 147 -11.40 -5.94 -5.76
N PRO A 148 -10.67 -6.11 -6.88
CA PRO A 148 -11.01 -7.06 -7.94
C PRO A 148 -11.14 -8.51 -7.42
N ASP A 149 -10.33 -8.87 -6.42
CA ASP A 149 -10.30 -10.21 -5.81
C ASP A 149 -11.32 -10.38 -4.67
N GLY A 150 -12.21 -9.40 -4.45
CA GLY A 150 -13.23 -9.43 -3.41
C GLY A 150 -13.06 -8.38 -2.32
N THR A 151 -13.83 -8.54 -1.25
CA THR A 151 -13.86 -7.59 -0.12
C THR A 151 -12.82 -8.00 0.93
N ARG A 152 -11.89 -7.10 1.24
CA ARG A 152 -10.96 -7.23 2.36
C ARG A 152 -11.34 -6.25 3.47
N TRP A 153 -11.00 -6.54 4.71
CA TRP A 153 -11.24 -5.64 5.83
C TRP A 153 -10.01 -5.56 6.74
N LYS A 154 -9.89 -4.46 7.48
CA LYS A 154 -8.85 -4.26 8.49
C LYS A 154 -9.42 -3.59 9.73
N VAL A 155 -8.83 -3.89 10.89
CA VAL A 155 -9.10 -3.12 12.11
C VAL A 155 -8.34 -1.80 12.01
N VAL A 156 -9.04 -0.69 12.23
CA VAL A 156 -8.48 0.67 12.19
C VAL A 156 -7.82 0.97 13.52
#